data_AF-A0A8C8XBI2-F1
#
_entry.id   AF-A0A8C8XBI2-F1
#
_cell.length_a   1.000
_cell.length_b   1.000
_cell.length_c   1.000
_cell.angle_alpha   90.00
_cell.angle_beta   90.00
_cell.angle_gamma   90.00
#
_symmetry.space_group_name_H-M   'P 1'
#
loop_
_entity.id
_entity.type
_entity.pdbx_description
1 polymer ?
#
loop_
_entity_poly.entity_id
_entity_poly.type
_entity_poly.pdbx_seq_one_letter_code
_entity_poly.pdbx_strand_id
1 'polypeptide(L)'
;MTDTVPPSGCATSCSPTRRPEAAGRFPHPAAVNSSHVDACRPLTGGHPAVGLARGPEPPTMNPVVEPLSWMLGTWLSDPPGAGTFPTLQPFRYLEEVYISHVGQPVLNFSFNAFHPDTHKPMHRECGFIRLKPDTNKVAFVSAQNTGIVEVEEGEVNGQELCITSHSVARISFAKEPHVEQITRKFRLNSDGKLEQTVSMATTTQPMTQHLHVTYKKVTP
;
A
#
# COMPACT_ATOMS: atom_id res chain seq x y z
N MET A 1 -3.65 -37.47 -53.83
CA MET A 1 -3.53 -38.87 -54.27
C MET A 1 -2.06 -39.11 -54.47
N THR A 2 -1.31 -39.91 -53.75
CA THR A 2 -1.47 -40.89 -52.67
C THR A 2 -0.08 -40.99 -52.04
N ASP A 3 0.06 -41.02 -50.72
CA ASP A 3 1.26 -41.59 -50.10
C ASP A 3 0.91 -42.18 -48.74
N THR A 4 1.51 -43.34 -48.48
CA THR A 4 1.13 -44.33 -47.48
C THR A 4 2.32 -44.57 -46.56
N VAL A 5 2.18 -44.45 -45.23
CA VAL A 5 3.07 -45.09 -44.23
C VAL A 5 2.25 -45.36 -42.93
N PRO A 6 2.42 -46.50 -42.22
CA PRO A 6 1.44 -47.08 -41.29
C PRO A 6 1.72 -46.78 -39.79
N PRO A 7 0.85 -47.20 -38.85
CA PRO A 7 1.08 -47.08 -37.42
C PRO A 7 1.60 -48.39 -36.82
N SER A 8 2.66 -48.31 -36.01
CA SER A 8 3.08 -49.38 -35.10
C SER A 8 2.69 -49.02 -33.67
N GLY A 9 1.79 -49.81 -33.09
CA GLY A 9 1.57 -49.86 -31.65
C GLY A 9 2.55 -50.84 -31.00
N CYS A 10 2.86 -50.65 -29.72
CA CYS A 10 2.40 -51.54 -28.65
C CYS A 10 2.93 -51.05 -27.29
N ALA A 11 2.10 -51.27 -26.29
CA ALA A 11 2.22 -50.82 -24.92
C ALA A 11 3.33 -51.51 -24.11
N THR A 12 3.78 -50.85 -23.05
CA THR A 12 4.07 -51.57 -21.80
C THR A 12 3.72 -50.70 -20.60
N SER A 13 2.79 -51.23 -19.81
CA SER A 13 2.33 -50.77 -18.51
C SER A 13 3.44 -50.71 -17.47
N CYS A 14 3.41 -49.71 -16.58
CA CYS A 14 3.93 -49.86 -15.22
C CYS A 14 3.25 -48.87 -14.26
N SER A 15 2.67 -49.41 -13.20
CA SER A 15 2.25 -48.76 -11.95
C SER A 15 2.31 -49.85 -10.86
N PRO A 16 2.41 -49.59 -9.54
CA PRO A 16 2.71 -48.35 -8.82
C PRO A 16 3.76 -48.53 -7.66
N THR A 17 4.01 -47.43 -6.95
CA THR A 17 4.47 -47.31 -5.53
C THR A 17 5.89 -47.74 -5.10
N ARG A 18 6.68 -46.76 -4.65
CA ARG A 18 7.53 -46.85 -3.43
C ARG A 18 7.66 -45.46 -2.77
N ARG A 19 7.37 -45.41 -1.46
CA ARG A 19 7.67 -44.29 -0.55
C ARG A 19 9.18 -44.08 -0.43
N PRO A 20 9.59 -42.92 0.07
CA PRO A 20 10.45 -42.92 1.25
C PRO A 20 9.83 -42.14 2.41
N GLU A 21 9.97 -42.73 3.60
CA GLU A 21 9.82 -42.06 4.90
C GLU A 21 10.91 -40.98 5.09
N ALA A 22 10.53 -39.85 5.67
CA ALA A 22 11.29 -39.19 6.73
C ALA A 22 10.39 -38.14 7.40
N ALA A 23 9.64 -38.57 8.41
CA ALA A 23 9.00 -37.66 9.35
C ALA A 23 10.10 -37.02 10.22
N GLY A 24 10.49 -35.79 9.90
CA GLY A 24 11.30 -34.96 10.78
C GLY A 24 10.50 -34.63 12.04
N ARG A 25 10.90 -35.21 13.17
CA ARG A 25 10.45 -34.81 14.51
C ARG A 25 10.86 -33.35 14.75
N PHE A 26 9.90 -32.46 14.83
CA PHE A 26 10.09 -31.14 15.42
C PHE A 26 10.19 -31.29 16.95
N PRO A 27 11.23 -30.80 17.63
CA PRO A 27 11.24 -30.74 19.08
C PRO A 27 10.27 -29.65 19.55
N HIS A 28 9.40 -30.01 20.50
CA HIS A 28 8.60 -29.06 21.28
C HIS A 28 9.50 -28.00 21.94
N PRO A 29 9.10 -26.72 22.01
CA PRO A 29 9.80 -25.76 22.84
C PRO A 29 9.58 -26.11 24.32
N ALA A 30 10.68 -26.31 25.03
CA ALA A 30 10.70 -26.50 26.47
C ALA A 30 10.18 -25.24 27.18
N ALA A 31 9.38 -25.46 28.23
CA ALA A 31 8.93 -24.42 29.14
C ALA A 31 10.14 -23.76 29.81
N VAL A 32 10.27 -22.44 29.67
CA VAL A 32 11.26 -21.65 30.42
C VAL A 32 10.68 -21.40 31.81
N ASN A 33 11.36 -21.96 32.81
CA ASN A 33 11.03 -21.84 34.22
C ASN A 33 11.35 -20.42 34.70
N SER A 34 10.36 -19.76 35.29
CA SER A 34 10.50 -18.44 35.91
C SER A 34 11.05 -18.61 37.32
N SER A 35 12.31 -18.29 37.52
CA SER A 35 12.87 -17.99 38.84
C SER A 35 14.18 -17.22 38.66
N HIS A 36 14.18 -15.93 38.96
CA HIS A 36 15.22 -15.15 39.65
C HIS A 36 14.82 -13.66 39.57
N VAL A 37 14.15 -13.19 40.62
CA VAL A 37 13.98 -11.76 40.89
C VAL A 37 15.17 -11.31 41.72
N ASP A 38 16.21 -10.79 41.07
CA ASP A 38 17.29 -10.10 41.76
C ASP A 38 16.96 -8.61 41.88
N ALA A 39 16.81 -8.18 43.13
CA ALA A 39 16.56 -6.80 43.51
C ALA A 39 17.79 -5.93 43.22
N CYS A 40 17.70 -5.04 42.23
CA CYS A 40 18.68 -3.98 42.04
C CYS A 40 18.52 -2.88 43.11
N ARG A 41 19.52 -2.78 43.99
CA ARG A 41 19.70 -1.69 44.95
C ARG A 41 20.41 -0.51 44.24
N PRO A 42 19.99 0.75 44.42
CA PRO A 42 20.59 1.86 43.68
C PRO A 42 21.93 2.27 44.29
N LEU A 43 22.98 2.31 43.46
CA LEU A 43 24.24 2.99 43.79
C LEU A 43 24.11 4.47 43.41
N THR A 44 24.18 5.33 44.41
CA THR A 44 24.29 6.78 44.25
C THR A 44 25.65 7.13 43.67
N GLY A 45 25.71 7.47 42.39
CA GLY A 45 26.85 8.06 41.72
C GLY A 45 26.38 9.20 40.83
N GLY A 46 26.80 10.42 41.13
CA GLY A 46 26.47 11.61 40.36
C GLY A 46 27.13 11.57 38.97
N HIS A 47 26.32 11.44 37.93
CA HIS A 47 26.73 11.77 36.57
C HIS A 47 26.39 13.25 36.29
N PRO A 48 27.28 14.02 35.65
CA PRO A 48 26.91 15.35 35.17
C PRO A 48 25.78 15.19 34.14
N ALA A 49 24.77 16.06 34.23
CA ALA A 49 23.65 16.08 33.31
C ALA A 49 24.17 16.29 31.88
N VAL A 50 24.23 15.21 31.11
CA VAL A 50 24.38 15.28 29.66
C VAL A 50 23.11 15.95 29.15
N GLY A 51 23.27 17.18 28.63
CA GLY A 51 22.16 17.94 28.07
C GLY A 51 21.41 17.08 27.06
N LEU A 52 20.09 17.01 27.22
CA LEU A 52 19.18 16.40 26.26
C LEU A 52 19.51 16.98 24.88
N ALA A 53 20.10 16.17 24.01
CA ALA A 53 20.36 16.56 22.63
C ALA A 53 19.02 17.03 22.03
N ARG A 54 19.02 18.25 21.50
CA ARG A 54 17.90 18.75 20.68
C ARG A 54 17.63 17.68 19.62
N GLY A 55 16.38 17.23 19.53
CA GLY A 55 15.98 16.29 18.48
C GLY A 55 16.40 16.83 17.10
N PRO A 56 16.60 15.95 16.10
CA PRO A 56 16.97 16.40 14.76
C PRO A 56 15.98 17.46 14.26
N GLU A 57 16.52 18.56 13.72
CA GLU A 57 15.75 19.64 13.11
C GLU A 57 14.86 19.07 11.98
N PRO A 58 13.63 19.60 11.78
CA PRO A 58 12.78 19.14 10.69
C PRO A 58 13.54 19.22 9.36
N PRO A 59 13.54 18.17 8.54
CA PRO A 59 14.28 18.18 7.27
C PRO A 59 13.70 19.23 6.34
N THR A 60 14.57 20.03 5.71
CA THR A 60 14.17 21.00 4.69
C THR A 60 13.51 20.28 3.50
N MET A 61 12.37 20.78 3.03
CA MET A 61 11.68 20.22 1.86
C MET A 61 12.54 20.35 0.60
N ASN A 62 12.61 19.29 -0.19
CA ASN A 62 13.33 19.32 -1.46
C ASN A 62 12.56 20.18 -2.48
N PRO A 63 13.20 21.11 -3.22
CA PRO A 63 12.52 21.93 -4.22
C PRO A 63 11.78 21.12 -5.30
N VAL A 64 12.23 19.90 -5.61
CA VAL A 64 11.59 19.02 -6.60
C VAL A 64 10.16 18.65 -6.19
N VAL A 65 9.83 18.57 -4.90
CA VAL A 65 8.48 18.19 -4.44
C VAL A 65 7.58 19.40 -4.14
N GLU A 66 8.07 20.62 -4.34
CA GLU A 66 7.30 21.85 -4.09
C GLU A 66 5.94 21.87 -4.83
N PRO A 67 5.83 21.43 -6.11
CA PRO A 67 4.54 21.39 -6.81
C PRO A 67 3.50 20.46 -6.19
N LEU A 68 3.91 19.55 -5.29
CA LEU A 68 3.05 18.62 -4.57
C LEU A 68 2.91 18.96 -3.08
N SER A 69 3.47 20.09 -2.63
CA SER A 69 3.47 20.51 -1.22
C SER A 69 2.06 20.64 -0.62
N TRP A 70 1.06 20.93 -1.45
CA TRP A 70 -0.35 21.00 -1.06
C TRP A 70 -0.92 19.67 -0.56
N MET A 71 -0.29 18.53 -0.89
CA MET A 71 -0.68 17.20 -0.41
C MET A 71 -0.15 16.90 1.00
N LEU A 72 0.86 17.63 1.49
CA LEU A 72 1.51 17.35 2.76
C LEU A 72 0.55 17.51 3.94
N GLY A 73 0.60 16.55 4.87
CA GLY A 73 -0.14 16.60 6.12
C GLY A 73 -0.69 15.24 6.52
N THR A 74 -1.37 15.24 7.67
CA THR A 74 -2.27 14.15 8.06
C THR A 74 -3.69 14.57 7.72
N TRP A 75 -4.40 13.69 7.04
CA TRP A 75 -5.74 13.93 6.53
C TRP A 75 -6.67 12.83 7.01
N LEU A 76 -7.87 13.21 7.47
CA LEU A 76 -8.92 12.27 7.89
C LEU A 76 -10.13 12.46 7.00
N SER A 77 -10.74 11.36 6.55
CA SER A 77 -11.98 11.40 5.76
C SER A 77 -13.08 12.15 6.50
N ASP A 78 -13.64 13.19 5.88
CA ASP A 78 -14.75 13.98 6.43
C ASP A 78 -15.57 14.65 5.30
N PRO A 79 -16.68 14.02 4.87
CA PRO A 79 -17.36 12.83 5.45
C PRO A 79 -16.65 11.49 5.14
N PRO A 80 -17.15 10.34 5.66
CA PRO A 80 -16.65 9.02 5.26
C PRO A 80 -16.65 8.83 3.74
N GLY A 81 -15.59 8.19 3.24
CA GLY A 81 -15.42 7.87 1.83
C GLY A 81 -16.55 7.00 1.29
N ALA A 82 -16.83 7.14 0.00
CA ALA A 82 -17.83 6.36 -0.72
C ALA A 82 -17.15 5.34 -1.63
N GLY A 83 -17.46 4.06 -1.41
CA GLY A 83 -17.07 2.97 -2.30
C GLY A 83 -18.26 2.50 -3.12
N THR A 84 -18.06 2.42 -4.44
CA THR A 84 -19.05 1.91 -5.39
C THR A 84 -18.34 1.02 -6.41
N PHE A 85 -18.98 -0.03 -6.88
CA PHE A 85 -18.52 -0.77 -8.05
C PHE A 85 -19.71 -1.56 -8.60
N PRO A 86 -19.85 -1.78 -9.91
CA PRO A 86 -21.05 -2.42 -10.47
C PRO A 86 -21.40 -3.79 -9.86
N THR A 87 -20.39 -4.51 -9.36
CA THR A 87 -20.55 -5.84 -8.73
C THR A 87 -20.59 -5.81 -7.20
N LEU A 88 -20.53 -4.62 -6.58
CA LEU A 88 -20.50 -4.45 -5.13
C LEU A 88 -21.71 -3.62 -4.65
N GLN A 89 -22.21 -3.96 -3.47
CA GLN A 89 -23.10 -3.05 -2.76
C GLN A 89 -22.31 -1.78 -2.38
N PRO A 90 -22.87 -0.57 -2.57
CA PRO A 90 -22.24 0.65 -2.12
C PRO A 90 -21.88 0.58 -0.63
N PHE A 91 -20.70 1.07 -0.27
CA PHE A 91 -20.20 1.04 1.11
C PHE A 91 -19.57 2.37 1.51
N ARG A 92 -19.41 2.56 2.82
CA ARG A 92 -18.71 3.71 3.41
C ARG A 92 -17.49 3.23 4.16
N TYR A 93 -16.46 4.06 4.21
CA TYR A 93 -15.24 3.78 4.94
C TYR A 93 -14.67 5.06 5.55
N LEU A 94 -14.02 4.92 6.70
CA LEU A 94 -13.15 5.97 7.23
C LEU A 94 -11.77 5.77 6.65
N GLU A 95 -11.01 6.85 6.48
CA GLU A 95 -9.65 6.75 5.99
C GLU A 95 -8.74 7.80 6.63
N GLU A 96 -7.56 7.32 7.06
CA GLU A 96 -6.48 8.16 7.55
C GLU A 96 -5.35 8.14 6.51
N VAL A 97 -4.97 9.33 6.07
CA VAL A 97 -3.94 9.54 5.05
C VAL A 97 -2.80 10.34 5.67
N TYR A 98 -1.59 9.81 5.59
CA TYR A 98 -0.37 10.49 6.01
C TYR A 98 0.53 10.70 4.80
N ILE A 99 0.81 11.97 4.47
CA ILE A 99 1.70 12.35 3.37
C ILE A 99 2.81 13.25 3.92
N SER A 100 4.06 12.85 3.72
CA SER A 100 5.23 13.44 4.38
C SER A 100 6.46 13.47 3.47
N HIS A 101 7.54 14.14 3.91
CA HIS A 101 8.85 14.04 3.28
C HIS A 101 9.96 13.95 4.32
N VAL A 102 11.13 13.48 3.90
CA VAL A 102 12.36 13.46 4.71
C VAL A 102 13.50 14.26 4.09
N GLY A 103 13.18 15.18 3.16
CA GLY A 103 14.14 16.06 2.46
C GLY A 103 14.70 15.47 1.15
N GLN A 104 14.35 14.22 0.84
CA GLN A 104 14.57 13.61 -0.47
C GLN A 104 13.57 14.16 -1.52
N PRO A 105 13.85 14.04 -2.83
CA PRO A 105 12.95 14.47 -3.90
C PRO A 105 11.79 13.48 -4.11
N VAL A 106 11.08 13.16 -3.02
CA VAL A 106 9.99 12.19 -2.95
C VAL A 106 9.09 12.50 -1.76
N LEU A 107 7.78 12.30 -1.93
CA LEU A 107 6.83 12.24 -0.83
C LEU A 107 6.59 10.79 -0.42
N ASN A 108 6.51 10.53 0.87
CA ASN A 108 6.08 9.26 1.42
C ASN A 108 4.58 9.33 1.69
N PHE A 109 3.84 8.26 1.41
CA PHE A 109 2.43 8.18 1.80
C PHE A 109 2.07 6.89 2.52
N SER A 110 1.01 6.95 3.32
CA SER A 110 0.30 5.79 3.86
C SER A 110 -1.18 6.11 3.95
N PHE A 111 -2.03 5.29 3.32
CA PHE A 111 -3.48 5.39 3.36
C PHE A 111 -4.04 4.18 4.10
N ASN A 112 -4.85 4.42 5.12
CA ASN A 112 -5.36 3.38 6.01
C ASN A 112 -6.87 3.52 6.17
N ALA A 113 -7.61 2.57 5.58
CA ALA A 113 -9.05 2.56 5.66
C ALA A 113 -9.57 1.72 6.85
N PHE A 114 -10.72 2.11 7.38
CA PHE A 114 -11.38 1.47 8.51
C PHE A 114 -12.89 1.40 8.29
N HIS A 115 -13.51 0.37 8.87
CA HIS A 115 -14.97 0.25 8.89
C HIS A 115 -15.58 1.38 9.75
N PRO A 116 -16.63 2.09 9.29
CA PRO A 116 -17.15 3.27 9.98
C PRO A 116 -17.70 2.97 11.38
N ASP A 117 -18.44 1.87 11.56
CA ASP A 117 -19.03 1.57 12.87
C ASP A 117 -18.10 0.82 13.83
N THR A 118 -17.26 -0.07 13.30
CA THR A 118 -16.47 -1.00 14.13
C THR A 118 -15.00 -0.61 14.23
N HIS A 119 -14.54 0.37 13.44
CA HIS A 119 -13.15 0.81 13.33
C HIS A 119 -12.17 -0.34 13.01
N LYS A 120 -12.68 -1.47 12.51
CA LYS A 120 -11.83 -2.58 12.06
C LYS A 120 -11.01 -2.14 10.85
N PRO A 121 -9.70 -2.44 10.80
CA PRO A 121 -8.88 -2.17 9.63
C PRO A 121 -9.44 -2.82 8.36
N MET A 122 -9.38 -2.09 7.25
CA MET A 122 -9.80 -2.53 5.91
C MET A 122 -8.61 -2.47 4.94
N HIS A 123 -8.75 -1.76 3.81
CA HIS A 123 -7.68 -1.55 2.84
C HIS A 123 -6.55 -0.71 3.45
N ARG A 124 -5.32 -1.04 3.07
CA ARG A 124 -4.13 -0.27 3.44
C ARG A 124 -3.18 -0.23 2.25
N GLU A 125 -2.58 0.92 2.03
CA GLU A 125 -1.52 1.07 1.05
C GLU A 125 -0.47 2.07 1.50
N CYS A 126 0.75 1.89 1.01
CA CYS A 126 1.86 2.81 1.26
C CYS A 126 2.84 2.83 0.09
N GLY A 127 3.63 3.89 0.02
CA GLY A 127 4.63 4.03 -1.01
C GLY A 127 5.11 5.46 -1.17
N PHE A 128 5.38 5.83 -2.43
CA PHE A 128 6.10 7.06 -2.75
C PHE A 128 5.49 7.82 -3.93
N ILE A 129 5.55 9.15 -3.88
CA ILE A 129 5.19 10.07 -4.97
C ILE A 129 6.44 10.82 -5.40
N ARG A 130 6.84 10.68 -6.66
CA ARG A 130 8.05 11.27 -7.23
C ARG A 130 7.68 12.23 -8.34
N LEU A 131 8.37 13.35 -8.39
CA LEU A 131 8.22 14.34 -9.46
C LEU A 131 9.47 14.31 -10.33
N LYS A 132 9.29 14.25 -11.65
CA LYS A 132 10.41 14.31 -12.60
C LYS A 132 10.93 15.76 -12.62
N PRO A 133 12.22 16.02 -12.28
CA PRO A 133 12.76 17.37 -12.21
C PRO A 133 12.46 18.21 -13.44
N ASP A 134 12.20 19.50 -13.22
CA ASP A 134 11.92 20.50 -14.26
C ASP A 134 10.70 20.22 -15.15
N THR A 135 9.76 19.39 -14.66
CA THR A 135 8.50 19.08 -15.36
C THR A 135 7.32 19.07 -14.37
N ASN A 136 6.12 18.86 -14.87
CA ASN A 136 4.94 18.57 -14.05
C ASN A 136 4.62 17.06 -13.96
N LYS A 137 5.53 16.19 -14.43
CA LYS A 137 5.29 14.75 -14.53
C LYS A 137 5.53 14.06 -13.19
N VAL A 138 4.57 13.23 -12.79
CA VAL A 138 4.55 12.55 -11.50
C VAL A 138 4.49 11.04 -11.70
N ALA A 139 5.25 10.31 -10.87
CA ALA A 139 5.15 8.87 -10.71
C ALA A 139 4.71 8.54 -9.28
N PHE A 140 3.74 7.65 -9.14
CA PHE A 140 3.16 7.18 -7.89
C PHE A 140 3.38 5.67 -7.81
N VAL A 141 4.06 5.20 -6.76
CA VAL A 141 4.33 3.78 -6.55
C VAL A 141 3.69 3.33 -5.26
N SER A 142 2.90 2.26 -5.31
CA SER A 142 2.12 1.78 -4.16
C SER A 142 2.23 0.27 -3.97
N ALA A 143 2.23 -0.13 -2.71
CA ALA A 143 2.03 -1.51 -2.28
C ALA A 143 0.77 -1.58 -1.41
N GLN A 144 -0.16 -2.45 -1.78
CA GLN A 144 -1.45 -2.63 -1.12
C GLN A 144 -1.47 -3.91 -0.28
N ASN A 145 -2.18 -3.90 0.84
CA ASN A 145 -2.33 -5.07 1.73
C ASN A 145 -3.07 -6.26 1.09
N THR A 146 -3.67 -6.06 -0.08
CA THR A 146 -4.28 -7.09 -0.94
C THR A 146 -3.25 -7.90 -1.73
N GLY A 147 -1.96 -7.57 -1.64
CA GLY A 147 -0.88 -8.22 -2.39
C GLY A 147 -0.74 -7.70 -3.83
N ILE A 148 -1.11 -6.44 -4.05
CA ILE A 148 -0.98 -5.73 -5.34
C ILE A 148 0.09 -4.66 -5.20
N VAL A 149 0.93 -4.51 -6.22
CA VAL A 149 1.85 -3.39 -6.38
C VAL A 149 1.57 -2.69 -7.71
N GLU A 150 1.67 -1.37 -7.71
CA GLU A 150 1.34 -0.55 -8.86
C GLU A 150 2.35 0.59 -9.07
N VAL A 151 2.51 0.94 -10.34
CA VAL A 151 3.22 2.13 -10.79
C VAL A 151 2.25 2.92 -11.66
N GLU A 152 1.91 4.12 -11.21
CA GLU A 152 1.06 5.07 -11.92
C GLU A 152 1.85 6.30 -12.31
N GLU A 153 1.58 6.83 -13.50
CA GLU A 153 2.23 8.04 -14.02
C GLU A 153 1.19 9.04 -14.53
N GLY A 154 1.55 10.31 -14.51
CA GLY A 154 0.69 11.39 -14.98
C GLY A 154 1.29 12.75 -14.68
N GLU A 155 0.44 13.69 -14.28
CA GLU A 155 0.87 15.07 -14.10
C GLU A 155 0.10 15.83 -13.02
N VAL A 156 0.80 16.80 -12.41
CA VAL A 156 0.23 17.78 -11.49
C VAL A 156 0.02 19.12 -12.22
N ASN A 157 -1.17 19.68 -12.13
CA ASN A 157 -1.48 21.00 -12.68
C ASN A 157 -2.17 21.83 -11.59
N GLY A 158 -1.48 22.86 -11.09
CA GLY A 158 -1.93 23.58 -9.90
C GLY A 158 -2.02 22.64 -8.69
N GLN A 159 -3.21 22.53 -8.10
CA GLN A 159 -3.46 21.64 -6.95
C GLN A 159 -4.31 20.41 -7.33
N GLU A 160 -4.20 19.96 -8.58
CA GLU A 160 -4.80 18.70 -9.05
C GLU A 160 -3.71 17.78 -9.62
N LEU A 161 -3.68 16.53 -9.18
CA LEU A 161 -2.80 15.47 -9.66
C LEU A 161 -3.66 14.38 -10.31
N CYS A 162 -3.42 14.10 -11.59
CA CYS A 162 -4.06 13.02 -12.33
C CYS A 162 -3.00 11.98 -12.72
N ILE A 163 -3.21 10.71 -12.37
CA ILE A 163 -2.29 9.61 -12.65
C ILE A 163 -3.06 8.37 -13.12
N THR A 164 -2.39 7.53 -13.91
CA THR A 164 -2.92 6.26 -14.44
C THR A 164 -1.85 5.19 -14.36
N SER A 165 -2.26 3.97 -13.97
CA SER A 165 -1.37 2.82 -13.87
C SER A 165 -0.73 2.48 -15.21
N HIS A 166 0.60 2.45 -15.23
CA HIS A 166 1.39 1.85 -16.30
C HIS A 166 1.70 0.38 -16.02
N SER A 167 1.83 0.01 -14.74
CA SER A 167 2.11 -1.37 -14.34
C SER A 167 1.31 -1.75 -13.10
N VAL A 168 0.73 -2.94 -13.12
CA VAL A 168 0.05 -3.57 -11.98
C VAL A 168 0.55 -5.01 -11.89
N ALA A 169 1.14 -5.38 -10.76
CA ALA A 169 1.55 -6.74 -10.47
C ALA A 169 0.91 -7.23 -9.18
N ARG A 170 0.83 -8.55 -9.01
CA ARG A 170 0.16 -9.17 -7.86
C ARG A 170 0.83 -10.46 -7.43
N ILE A 171 0.61 -10.82 -6.16
CA ILE A 171 0.95 -12.14 -5.63
C ILE A 171 0.13 -13.25 -6.30
N SER A 172 0.65 -14.47 -6.31
CA SER A 172 0.04 -15.61 -7.03
C SER A 172 -1.34 -16.05 -6.50
N PHE A 173 -1.69 -15.65 -5.28
CA PHE A 173 -2.97 -15.98 -4.63
C PHE A 173 -3.81 -14.72 -4.31
N ALA A 174 -3.59 -13.63 -5.04
CA ALA A 174 -4.45 -12.45 -4.97
C ALA A 174 -5.88 -12.83 -5.37
N LYS A 175 -6.87 -12.27 -4.68
CA LYS A 175 -8.28 -12.59 -4.93
C LYS A 175 -8.72 -12.07 -6.31
N GLU A 176 -9.59 -12.84 -6.98
CA GLU A 176 -10.30 -12.40 -8.19
C GLU A 176 -11.57 -11.58 -7.85
N PRO A 177 -12.05 -10.71 -8.76
CA PRO A 177 -11.45 -10.38 -10.06
C PRO A 177 -10.19 -9.53 -9.89
N HIS A 178 -9.24 -9.70 -10.80
CA HIS A 178 -7.97 -8.98 -10.75
C HIS A 178 -8.14 -7.56 -11.32
N VAL A 179 -7.60 -6.58 -10.61
CA VAL A 179 -7.47 -5.21 -11.12
C VAL A 179 -6.43 -5.19 -12.23
N GLU A 180 -6.80 -4.64 -13.39
CA GLU A 180 -5.94 -4.54 -14.58
C GLU A 180 -5.43 -3.12 -14.81
N GLN A 181 -6.22 -2.11 -14.46
CA GLN A 181 -5.86 -0.70 -14.59
C GLN A 181 -6.48 0.11 -13.46
N ILE A 182 -5.74 1.11 -12.98
CA ILE A 182 -6.16 2.07 -11.95
C ILE A 182 -5.93 3.48 -12.48
N THR A 183 -6.83 4.40 -12.15
CA THR A 183 -6.59 5.84 -12.29
C THR A 183 -6.91 6.52 -10.98
N ARG A 184 -6.10 7.53 -10.63
CA ARG A 184 -6.34 8.35 -9.45
C ARG A 184 -6.34 9.81 -9.82
N LYS A 185 -7.23 10.55 -9.16
CA LYS A 185 -7.23 12.00 -9.16
C LYS A 185 -7.20 12.50 -7.73
N PHE A 186 -6.21 13.32 -7.41
CA PHE A 186 -6.14 14.06 -6.17
C PHE A 186 -6.37 15.53 -6.44
N ARG A 187 -7.05 16.23 -5.55
CA ARG A 187 -7.25 17.68 -5.65
C ARG A 187 -7.30 18.33 -4.28
N LEU A 188 -6.66 19.50 -4.10
CA LEU A 188 -7.01 20.40 -3.00
C LEU A 188 -8.15 21.30 -3.45
N ASN A 189 -9.29 21.24 -2.79
CA ASN A 189 -10.44 22.06 -3.15
C ASN A 189 -10.37 23.45 -2.50
N SER A 190 -11.31 24.34 -2.86
CA SER A 190 -11.37 25.72 -2.37
C SER A 190 -11.55 25.84 -0.85
N ASP A 191 -12.05 24.79 -0.21
CA ASP A 191 -12.27 24.74 1.24
C ASP A 191 -11.02 24.23 2.00
N GLY A 192 -9.91 23.99 1.27
CA GLY A 192 -8.68 23.44 1.83
C GLY A 192 -8.77 21.95 2.18
N LYS A 193 -9.76 21.22 1.64
CA LYS A 193 -9.88 19.78 1.80
C LYS A 193 -9.16 19.06 0.67
N LEU A 194 -8.45 17.98 1.02
CA LEU A 194 -7.94 17.03 0.03
C LEU A 194 -9.11 16.21 -0.48
N GLU A 195 -9.12 15.88 -1.77
CA GLU A 195 -10.08 14.99 -2.39
C GLU A 195 -9.32 13.91 -3.16
N GLN A 196 -9.82 12.68 -3.11
CA GLN A 196 -9.32 11.56 -3.92
C GLN A 196 -10.49 10.89 -4.63
N THR A 197 -10.32 10.66 -5.93
CA THR A 197 -11.17 9.77 -6.73
C THR A 197 -10.29 8.67 -7.30
N VAL A 198 -10.71 7.41 -7.11
CA VAL A 198 -10.06 6.25 -7.70
C VAL A 198 -11.03 5.58 -8.65
N SER A 199 -10.60 5.34 -9.88
CA SER A 199 -11.29 4.44 -10.81
C SER A 199 -10.45 3.21 -11.06
N MET A 200 -11.09 2.08 -11.30
CA MET A 200 -10.39 0.86 -11.68
C MET A 200 -11.13 0.08 -12.76
N ALA A 201 -10.37 -0.65 -13.56
CA ALA A 201 -10.84 -1.72 -14.43
C ALA A 201 -10.39 -3.07 -13.88
N THR A 202 -11.21 -4.09 -14.06
CA THR A 202 -10.86 -5.48 -13.72
C THR A 202 -11.03 -6.36 -14.94
N THR A 203 -10.58 -7.62 -14.85
CA THR A 203 -10.77 -8.64 -15.89
C THR A 203 -12.21 -8.79 -16.39
N THR A 204 -13.21 -8.38 -15.60
CA THR A 204 -14.64 -8.51 -15.93
C THR A 204 -15.40 -7.19 -15.97
N GLN A 205 -14.76 -6.05 -15.72
CA GLN A 205 -15.44 -4.75 -15.60
C GLN A 205 -14.57 -3.64 -16.22
N PRO A 206 -15.07 -2.93 -17.24
CA PRO A 206 -14.40 -1.74 -17.78
C PRO A 206 -14.17 -0.65 -16.73
N MET A 207 -13.22 0.24 -17.02
CA MET A 207 -12.83 1.36 -16.16
C MET A 207 -14.07 2.13 -15.65
N THR A 208 -14.22 2.17 -14.33
CA THR A 208 -15.30 2.91 -13.68
C THR A 208 -14.87 3.36 -12.29
N GLN A 209 -15.55 4.36 -11.74
CA GLN A 209 -15.23 4.89 -10.43
C GLN A 209 -15.42 3.80 -9.37
N HIS A 210 -14.39 3.63 -8.54
CA HIS A 210 -14.44 2.75 -7.38
C HIS A 210 -14.60 3.51 -6.07
N LEU A 211 -13.81 4.57 -5.88
CA LEU A 211 -13.75 5.31 -4.61
C LEU A 211 -13.86 6.81 -4.87
N HIS A 212 -14.54 7.51 -3.97
CA HIS A 212 -14.45 8.96 -3.84
C HIS A 212 -14.50 9.37 -2.37
N VAL A 213 -13.60 10.25 -1.96
CA VAL A 213 -13.49 10.69 -0.57
C VAL A 213 -12.91 12.10 -0.51
N THR A 214 -13.35 12.87 0.48
CA THR A 214 -12.78 14.16 0.83
C THR A 214 -12.27 14.11 2.27
N TYR A 215 -11.19 14.83 2.54
CA TYR A 215 -10.48 14.76 3.81
C TYR A 215 -10.28 16.15 4.39
N LYS A 216 -10.41 16.25 5.72
CA LYS A 216 -9.94 17.41 6.47
C LYS A 216 -8.49 17.21 6.90
N LYS A 217 -7.69 18.27 6.86
CA LYS A 217 -6.36 18.27 7.46
C LYS A 217 -6.47 18.31 8.99
N VAL A 218 -5.70 17.49 9.70
CA VAL A 218 -5.73 17.41 11.18
C VAL A 218 -4.40 17.69 11.87
N THR A 219 -3.32 17.72 11.11
CA THR A 219 -2.00 18.14 11.61
C THR A 219 -1.60 19.44 10.90
N PRO A 220 -1.11 20.46 11.62
CA PRO A 220 -0.62 21.72 11.04
C PRO A 220 0.45 21.50 9.97
#